data_AF-A0A1H3ISA7-F1
#
_entry.id   AF-A0A1H3ISA7-F1
#
_cell.length_a   1.000
_cell.length_b   1.000
_cell.length_c   1.000
_cell.angle_alpha   90.00
_cell.angle_beta   90.00
_cell.angle_gamma   90.00
#
_symmetry.space_group_name_H-M   'P 1'
#
loop_
_entity.id
_entity.type
_entity.pdbx_description
1 polymer ?
#
loop_
_entity_poly.entity_id
_entity_poly.type
_entity_poly.pdbx_seq_one_letter_code
_entity_poly.pdbx_strand_id
1 'polypeptide(L)'
;MEYLIGNNQYAASYQELREERARFTQMTDKRFLKELPAALHFAVFVCWFKELPSSVVLSDEGIVHQMAHLIHLKDEPLVMARLGEIRELFNKQLQLAA
;
A
#
# COMPACT_ATOMS: atom_id res chain seq x y z
N MET A 1 0.70 -18.89 4.12
CA MET A 1 0.42 -19.32 2.74
C MET A 1 1.74 -19.51 2.04
N GLU A 2 1.95 -20.67 1.42
CA GLU A 2 3.09 -20.89 0.55
C GLU A 2 2.68 -20.71 -0.90
N TYR A 3 3.56 -20.15 -1.73
CA TYR A 3 3.29 -19.93 -3.16
C TYR A 3 4.57 -20.02 -3.98
N LEU A 4 4.42 -20.24 -5.29
CA LEU A 4 5.52 -20.38 -6.24
C LEU A 4 5.51 -19.22 -7.24
N ILE A 5 6.69 -18.69 -7.55
CA ILE A 5 6.90 -17.81 -8.71
C ILE A 5 8.04 -18.40 -9.53
N GLY A 6 7.71 -18.94 -10.70
CA GLY A 6 8.66 -19.75 -11.48
C GLY A 6 9.11 -20.97 -10.68
N ASN A 7 10.41 -21.07 -10.42
CA ASN A 7 11.00 -22.17 -9.64
C ASN A 7 11.28 -21.80 -8.17
N ASN A 8 10.88 -20.60 -7.75
CA ASN A 8 11.14 -20.11 -6.39
C ASN A 8 9.91 -20.32 -5.50
N GLN A 9 10.14 -20.81 -4.28
CA GLN A 9 9.12 -20.95 -3.24
C GLN A 9 9.20 -19.81 -2.24
N TYR A 10 8.03 -19.27 -1.90
CA TYR A 10 7.86 -18.18 -0.97
C TYR A 10 6.80 -18.53 0.07
N ALA A 11 6.85 -17.83 1.20
CA ALA A 11 5.83 -17.91 2.23
C ALA A 11 5.39 -16.50 2.64
N ALA A 12 4.10 -16.36 2.92
CA ALA A 12 3.51 -15.15 3.49
C ALA A 12 2.64 -15.52 4.70
N SER A 13 2.84 -14.82 5.81
CA SER A 13 2.01 -14.94 7.00
C SER A 13 0.88 -13.91 6.95
N TYR A 14 -0.36 -14.39 6.92
CA TYR A 14 -1.52 -13.49 6.96
C TYR A 14 -1.56 -12.65 8.25
N GLN A 15 -1.08 -13.22 9.36
CA GLN A 15 -0.97 -12.51 10.63
C GLN A 15 0.03 -11.36 10.56
N GLU A 16 1.21 -11.59 9.97
CA GLU A 16 2.21 -10.52 9.78
C GLU A 16 1.67 -9.41 8.87
N LEU A 17 0.91 -9.75 7.82
CA LEU A 17 0.27 -8.74 6.97
C LEU A 17 -0.74 -7.88 7.74
N ARG A 18 -1.48 -8.47 8.68
CA ARG A 18 -2.41 -7.73 9.54
C ARG A 18 -1.69 -6.79 10.49
N GLU A 19 -0.62 -7.26 11.11
CA GLU A 19 0.19 -6.47 12.04
C GLU A 19 0.85 -5.30 11.30
N GLU A 20 1.42 -5.56 10.13
CA GLU A 20 2.08 -4.54 9.31
C GLU A 20 1.08 -3.51 8.78
N ARG A 21 -0.12 -3.95 8.36
CA ARG A 21 -1.22 -3.03 8.03
C ARG A 21 -1.56 -2.15 9.22
N ALA A 22 -1.80 -2.75 10.40
CA ALA A 22 -2.17 -2.02 11.60
C ALA A 22 -1.13 -0.94 11.92
N ARG A 23 0.17 -1.30 11.83
CA ARG A 23 1.30 -0.39 11.97
C ARG A 23 1.16 0.84 11.08
N PHE A 24 0.96 0.67 9.77
CA PHE A 24 0.79 1.80 8.84
C PHE A 24 -0.47 2.64 9.09
N THR A 25 -1.60 1.99 9.40
CA THR A 25 -2.88 2.69 9.62
C THR A 25 -2.88 3.55 10.89
N GLN A 26 -2.08 3.17 11.90
CA GLN A 26 -1.97 3.88 13.17
C GLN A 26 -0.92 5.01 13.15
N MET A 27 -0.12 5.11 12.08
CA MET A 27 0.86 6.19 11.94
C MET A 27 0.19 7.55 11.78
N THR A 28 0.84 8.57 12.34
CA THR A 28 0.58 9.96 11.93
C THR A 28 1.04 10.17 10.49
N ASP A 29 0.44 11.15 9.81
CA ASP A 29 0.82 11.54 8.45
C ASP A 29 2.32 11.81 8.32
N LYS A 30 2.89 12.54 9.27
CA LYS A 30 4.33 12.83 9.31
C LYS A 30 5.18 11.56 9.37
N ARG A 31 4.76 10.54 10.12
CA ARG A 31 5.50 9.27 10.20
C ARG A 31 5.29 8.44 8.93
N PHE A 32 4.06 8.39 8.43
CA PHE A 32 3.73 7.68 7.20
C PHE A 32 4.51 8.21 6.00
N LEU A 33 4.61 9.54 5.85
CA LEU A 33 5.40 10.17 4.79
C LEU A 33 6.88 9.77 4.82
N LYS A 34 7.45 9.58 6.03
CA LYS A 34 8.84 9.10 6.18
C LYS A 34 9.01 7.63 5.80
N GLU A 35 7.95 6.85 5.79
CA GLU A 35 7.95 5.42 5.49
C GLU A 35 7.27 5.08 4.16
N LEU A 36 7.01 6.07 3.30
CA LEU A 36 6.31 5.87 2.03
C LEU A 36 6.86 4.72 1.17
N PRO A 37 8.18 4.54 0.99
CA PRO A 37 8.70 3.41 0.22
C PRO A 37 8.30 2.05 0.81
N ALA A 38 8.33 1.91 2.14
CA ALA A 38 7.92 0.68 2.82
C ALA A 38 6.40 0.48 2.72
N ALA A 39 5.63 1.54 2.91
CA ALA A 39 4.17 1.51 2.77
C ALA A 39 3.75 1.14 1.33
N LEU A 40 4.44 1.68 0.32
CA LEU A 40 4.20 1.37 -1.08
C LEU A 40 4.53 -0.10 -1.39
N HIS A 41 5.68 -0.58 -0.92
CA HIS A 41 6.03 -1.99 -1.08
C HIS A 41 4.98 -2.92 -0.46
N PHE A 42 4.52 -2.60 0.75
CA PHE A 42 3.42 -3.31 1.41
C PHE A 42 2.12 -3.26 0.58
N ALA A 43 1.75 -2.09 0.06
CA ALA A 43 0.57 -1.94 -0.78
C ALA A 43 0.63 -2.81 -2.04
N VAL A 44 1.75 -2.79 -2.76
CA VAL A 44 1.98 -3.64 -3.94
C VAL A 44 1.77 -5.11 -3.58
N PHE A 45 2.40 -5.57 -2.50
CA PHE A 45 2.30 -6.96 -2.08
C PHE A 45 0.87 -7.35 -1.71
N VAL A 46 0.18 -6.54 -0.91
CA VAL A 46 -1.20 -6.83 -0.49
C VAL A 46 -2.18 -6.76 -1.67
N CYS A 47 -2.00 -5.82 -2.60
CA CYS A 47 -2.81 -5.77 -3.82
C CYS A 47 -2.65 -7.04 -4.66
N TRP A 48 -1.42 -7.54 -4.82
CA TRP A 48 -1.16 -8.82 -5.49
C TRP A 48 -1.77 -9.99 -4.72
N PHE A 49 -1.55 -10.07 -3.40
CA PHE A 49 -2.07 -11.13 -2.54
C PHE A 49 -3.60 -11.21 -2.56
N LYS A 50 -4.28 -10.07 -2.69
CA LYS A 50 -5.74 -9.97 -2.79
C LYS A 50 -6.26 -10.09 -4.23
N GLU A 51 -5.38 -10.28 -5.20
CA GLU A 51 -5.71 -10.36 -6.63
C GLU A 51 -6.53 -9.14 -7.11
N LEU A 52 -6.20 -7.94 -6.63
CA LEU A 52 -6.93 -6.74 -7.02
C LEU A 52 -6.70 -6.42 -8.52
N PRO A 53 -7.74 -5.99 -9.26
CA PRO A 53 -7.60 -5.64 -10.67
C PRO A 53 -6.58 -4.52 -10.89
N SER A 54 -5.77 -4.60 -11.95
CA SER A 54 -4.78 -3.56 -12.29
C SER A 54 -5.39 -2.17 -12.46
N SER A 55 -6.65 -2.05 -12.89
CA SER A 55 -7.36 -0.76 -12.97
C SER A 55 -7.55 -0.09 -11.62
N VAL A 56 -7.61 -0.85 -10.53
CA VAL A 56 -7.75 -0.36 -9.14
C VAL A 56 -6.39 -0.11 -8.49
N VAL A 57 -5.33 -0.73 -9.01
CA VAL A 57 -3.99 -0.68 -8.43
C VAL A 57 -3.11 0.33 -9.15
N LEU A 58 -3.06 0.29 -10.48
CA LEU A 58 -2.05 0.95 -11.32
C LEU A 58 -2.57 2.12 -12.16
N SER A 59 -3.90 2.28 -12.31
CA SER A 59 -4.46 3.45 -13.02
C SER A 59 -4.08 4.74 -12.30
N ASP A 60 -4.34 5.90 -12.92
CA ASP A 60 -4.10 7.20 -12.31
C ASP A 60 -4.90 7.41 -11.01
N GLU A 61 -5.95 6.64 -10.76
CA GLU A 61 -6.70 6.64 -9.49
C GLU A 61 -6.33 5.49 -8.56
N GLY A 62 -5.47 4.58 -9.03
CA GLY A 62 -5.08 3.37 -8.33
C GLY A 62 -4.15 3.65 -7.16
N ILE A 63 -4.24 2.82 -6.11
CA ILE A 63 -3.53 3.08 -4.85
C ILE A 63 -2.00 3.09 -5.03
N VAL A 64 -1.44 2.19 -5.83
CA VAL A 64 0.01 2.14 -6.07
C VAL A 64 0.47 3.39 -6.82
N HIS A 65 -0.32 3.86 -7.78
CA HIS A 65 -0.04 5.10 -8.51
C HIS A 65 -0.06 6.31 -7.58
N GLN A 66 -1.13 6.46 -6.79
CA GLN A 66 -1.28 7.59 -5.86
C GLN A 66 -0.17 7.61 -4.79
N MET A 67 0.25 6.44 -4.31
CA MET A 67 1.40 6.34 -3.40
C MET A 67 2.73 6.68 -4.08
N ALA A 68 2.92 6.31 -5.35
CA ALA A 68 4.09 6.69 -6.11
C ALA A 68 4.17 8.23 -6.25
N HIS A 69 3.05 8.90 -6.54
CA HIS A 69 2.98 10.37 -6.54
C HIS A 69 3.44 10.99 -5.23
N LEU A 70 3.03 10.45 -4.07
CA LEU A 70 3.50 10.94 -2.77
C LEU A 70 5.03 10.85 -2.60
N ILE A 71 5.69 9.90 -3.27
CA ILE A 71 7.14 9.72 -3.23
C ILE A 71 7.84 10.69 -4.19
N HIS A 72 7.42 10.70 -5.46
CA HIS A 72 8.14 11.42 -6.51
C HIS A 72 7.71 12.89 -6.67
N LEU A 73 6.57 13.32 -6.10
CA LEU A 73 6.06 14.69 -6.07
C LEU A 73 5.95 15.24 -4.65
N LYS A 74 6.86 14.85 -3.75
CA LYS A 74 6.76 15.13 -2.31
C LYS A 74 6.69 16.64 -1.94
N ASP A 75 7.11 17.52 -2.84
CA ASP A 75 7.11 18.97 -2.64
C ASP A 75 5.96 19.67 -3.39
N GLU A 76 5.09 18.92 -4.10
CA GLU A 76 3.94 19.45 -4.81
C GLU A 76 2.73 19.66 -3.86
N PRO A 77 2.29 20.91 -3.62
CA PRO A 77 1.23 21.19 -2.66
C PRO A 77 -0.09 20.48 -2.96
N LEU A 78 -0.43 20.34 -4.25
CA LEU A 78 -1.66 19.67 -4.69
C LEU A 78 -1.67 18.18 -4.34
N VAL A 79 -0.51 17.51 -4.40
CA VAL A 79 -0.39 16.10 -4.06
C VAL A 79 -0.48 15.93 -2.54
N MET A 80 0.18 16.81 -1.78
CA MET A 80 0.13 16.78 -0.32
C MET A 80 -1.25 17.14 0.25
N ALA A 81 -2.01 18.01 -0.43
CA ALA A 81 -3.39 18.32 -0.07
C ALA A 81 -4.30 17.08 -0.11
N ARG A 82 -3.96 16.07 -0.93
CA ARG A 82 -4.72 14.83 -1.09
C ARG A 82 -4.24 13.69 -0.19
N LEU A 83 -3.27 13.92 0.69
CA LEU A 83 -2.72 12.87 1.56
C LEU A 83 -3.80 12.13 2.36
N GLY A 84 -4.79 12.86 2.89
CA GLY A 84 -5.92 12.26 3.61
C GLY A 84 -6.70 11.26 2.76
N GLU A 85 -7.10 11.67 1.55
CA GLU A 85 -7.81 10.80 0.59
C GLU A 85 -6.99 9.55 0.23
N ILE A 86 -5.69 9.72 -0.01
CA ILE A 86 -4.80 8.61 -0.36
C ILE A 86 -4.65 7.64 0.82
N ARG A 87 -4.60 8.15 2.06
CA ARG A 87 -4.58 7.31 3.27
C ARG A 87 -5.89 6.55 3.47
N GLU A 88 -7.03 7.16 3.19
CA GLU A 88 -8.32 6.47 3.22
C GLU A 88 -8.39 5.36 2.17
N LEU A 89 -7.95 5.64 0.94
CA LEU A 89 -7.86 4.65 -0.13
C LEU A 89 -6.93 3.49 0.25
N PHE A 90 -5.76 3.79 0.82
CA PHE A 90 -4.82 2.81 1.35
C PHE A 90 -5.49 1.90 2.38
N ASN A 91 -6.15 2.49 3.38
CA ASN A 91 -6.79 1.76 4.46
C ASN A 91 -7.90 0.83 3.94
N LYS A 92 -8.70 1.32 2.98
CA LYS A 92 -9.81 0.58 2.36
C LYS A 92 -9.28 -0.55 1.48
N GLN A 93 -8.40 -0.26 0.51
CA GLN A 93 -7.95 -1.26 -0.46
C GLN A 93 -7.13 -2.36 0.19
N LEU A 94 -6.32 -2.02 1.18
CA LEU A 94 -5.47 -2.98 1.88
C LEU A 94 -6.16 -3.65 3.06
N GLN A 95 -7.47 -3.45 3.27
CA GLN A 95 -8.20 -4.12 4.34
C GLN A 95 -8.09 -5.64 4.23
N LEU A 96 -7.70 -6.28 5.32
CA LEU A 96 -7.63 -7.73 5.50
C LEU A 96 -8.80 -8.15 6.40
N ALA A 97 -9.43 -9.28 6.10
CA ALA A 97 -10.45 -9.89 6.96
C ALA A 97 -9.91 -10.17 8.37
N ALA A 98 -10.80 -10.09 9.35
CA ALA A 98 -10.51 -10.27 10.77
C ALA A 98 -10.27 -11.74 11.13
#